data_AF-A0A077PP85-F1
#
_entry.id   AF-A0A077PP85-F1
#
_cell.length_a   1.000
_cell.length_b   1.000
_cell.length_c   1.000
_cell.angle_alpha   90.00
_cell.angle_beta   90.00
_cell.angle_gamma   90.00
#
_symmetry.space_group_name_H-M   'P 1'
#
loop_
_entity.id
_entity.type
_entity.pdbx_description
1 polymer ?
#
loop_
_entity_poly.entity_id
_entity_poly.type
_entity_poly.pdbx_seq_one_letter_code
_entity_poly.pdbx_strand_id
1 'polypeptide(L)' 'MIEIRQNKYLNNFVEQDHRYVKSRIRPMLGFKSFRRAQTLLMGIESVIMLRKGQCLQNEGENLSPAELFYRLTV' A
#
# COMPACT_ATOMS: atom_id res chain seq x y z
N MET A 1 19.54 11.57 -26.36
CA MET A 1 19.62 12.56 -25.28
C MET A 1 18.22 12.65 -24.66
N ILE A 2 18.04 12.27 -23.40
CA ILE A 2 16.71 12.33 -22.76
C ILE A 2 16.59 13.72 -22.13
N GLU A 3 15.73 14.58 -22.67
CA GLU A 3 15.39 15.86 -22.04
C GLU A 3 14.45 15.60 -20.85
N ILE A 4 14.97 15.74 -19.63
CA ILE A 4 14.14 15.71 -18.42
C ILE A 4 13.49 17.09 -18.26
N ARG A 5 12.24 17.24 -18.71
CA ARG A 5 11.46 18.44 -18.42
C ARG A 5 10.96 18.38 -16.97
N GLN A 6 11.57 19.16 -16.09
CA GLN A 6 11.10 19.31 -14.72
C GLN A 6 9.79 20.13 -14.71
N ASN A 7 8.66 19.43 -14.80
CA ASN A 7 7.37 20.05 -14.53
C ASN A 7 7.13 20.04 -13.01
N LYS A 8 7.37 21.19 -12.37
CA LYS A 8 7.22 21.39 -10.92
C LYS A 8 5.85 20.93 -10.40
N TYR A 9 4.79 21.14 -11.18
CA TYR A 9 3.43 20.76 -10.77
C TYR A 9 3.26 19.23 -10.74
N LEU A 10 3.69 18.54 -11.80
CA LEU A 10 3.62 17.08 -11.86
C LEU A 10 4.51 16.42 -10.80
N ASN A 11 5.71 16.98 -10.57
CA ASN A 11 6.60 16.50 -9.52
C ASN A 11 5.98 16.66 -8.13
N ASN A 12 5.36 17.81 -7.83
CA ASN A 12 4.69 18.03 -6.55
C ASN A 12 3.53 17.05 -6.33
N PHE A 13 2.75 16.75 -7.37
CA PHE A 13 1.63 15.80 -7.29
C PHE A 13 2.14 14.39 -6.98
N VAL A 14 3.15 13.91 -7.71
CA VAL A 14 3.77 12.59 -7.48
C VAL A 14 4.42 12.52 -6.09
N GLU A 15 5.12 13.57 -5.66
CA GLU A 15 5.71 13.63 -4.33
C GLU A 15 4.66 13.63 -3.21
N GLN A 16 3.52 14.27 -3.44
CA GLN A 16 2.41 14.31 -2.50
C GLN A 16 1.75 12.94 -2.35
N ASP A 17 1.49 12.25 -3.46
CA ASP A 17 0.91 10.91 -3.47
C ASP A 17 1.79 9.92 -2.67
N HIS A 18 3.10 9.96 -2.90
CA HIS A 18 4.04 9.08 -2.22
C HIS A 18 4.36 9.50 -0.78
N ARG A 19 3.92 10.68 -0.30
CA ARG A 19 4.29 11.22 1.01
C ARG A 19 3.85 10.33 2.15
N TYR A 20 2.67 9.74 2.04
CA TYR A 20 2.12 8.84 3.06
C TYR A 20 2.97 7.57 3.20
N VAL A 21 3.34 6.98 2.08
CA VAL A 21 4.17 5.77 2.05
C VAL A 21 5.58 6.09 2.58
N LYS A 22 6.18 7.20 2.15
CA LYS A 22 7.50 7.63 2.63
C LYS A 22 7.52 7.92 4.13
N SER A 23 6.49 8.55 4.70
CA SER A 23 6.46 8.87 6.14
C SER A 23 6.42 7.62 7.01
N ARG A 24 5.72 6.57 6.56
CA ARG A 24 5.67 5.26 7.24
C ARG A 24 6.98 4.48 7.16
N ILE A 25 7.68 4.59 6.03
CA ILE A 25 8.92 3.83 5.76
C ILE A 25 10.16 4.52 6.35
N ARG A 26 10.18 5.84 6.43
CA ARG A 26 11.32 6.63 6.93
C ARG A 26 11.84 6.18 8.32
N PRO A 27 11.02 5.85 9.32
CA PRO A 27 11.52 5.29 10.59
C PRO A 27 12.08 3.87 10.47
N MET A 28 11.76 3.14 9.40
CA MET A 28 12.24 1.77 9.13
C MET A 28 13.55 1.74 8.32
N LEU A 29 14.16 2.90 8.06
CA LEU A 29 15.36 3.06 7.21
C LEU A 29 15.19 2.57 5.76
N GLY A 30 13.95 2.47 5.27
CA GLY A 30 13.70 1.93 3.93
C GLY A 30 13.57 0.41 3.91
N PHE A 31 13.23 -0.12 2.73
CA PHE A 31 13.19 -1.57 2.50
C PHE A 31 14.52 -2.04 1.89
N LYS A 32 15.07 -3.13 2.42
CA LYS A 32 16.30 -3.76 1.89
C LYS A 32 16.07 -4.53 0.57
N SER A 33 14.82 -4.77 0.18
CA SER A 33 14.45 -5.52 -1.03
C SER A 33 13.08 -5.08 -1.53
N PHE A 34 12.93 -4.96 -2.86
CA PHE A 34 11.65 -4.68 -3.52
C PHE A 34 10.57 -5.71 -3.18
N ARG A 35 10.93 -7.00 -3.14
CA ARG A 35 9.99 -8.07 -2.76
C ARG A 35 9.45 -7.84 -1.35
N ARG A 36 10.32 -7.46 -0.41
CA ARG A 36 9.92 -7.16 0.98
C ARG A 36 9.06 -5.90 1.06
N ALA A 37 9.39 -4.87 0.27
CA ALA A 37 8.59 -3.66 0.15
C ALA A 37 7.17 -3.99 -0.33
N GLN A 38 7.06 -4.78 -1.40
CA GLN A 38 5.80 -5.16 -2.00
C GLN A 38 4.93 -5.96 -1.03
N THR A 39 5.47 -6.99 -0.38
CA THR A 39 4.73 -7.78 0.63
C THR A 39 4.20 -6.90 1.77
N LEU A 40 5.03 -5.97 2.27
CA LEU A 40 4.62 -5.12 3.39
C LEU A 40 3.56 -4.09 2.98
N LEU A 41 3.70 -3.49 1.80
CA LEU A 41 2.70 -2.56 1.25
C LEU A 41 1.37 -3.27 0.99
N MET A 42 1.40 -4.47 0.41
CA MET A 42 0.19 -5.29 0.20
C MET A 42 -0.51 -5.64 1.53
N GLY A 43 0.26 -5.96 2.58
CA GLY A 43 -0.31 -6.21 3.91
C GLY A 43 -0.98 -4.96 4.52
N ILE A 44 -0.35 -3.79 4.40
CA ILE A 44 -0.93 -2.51 4.85
C ILE A 44 -2.22 -2.22 4.08
N GLU A 45 -2.20 -2.39 2.76
CA GLU A 45 -3.36 -2.15 1.91
C GLU A 45 -4.51 -3.09 2.23
N SER A 46 -4.22 -4.38 2.45
CA SER A 46 -5.21 -5.39 2.86
C SER A 46 -5.91 -4.99 4.17
N VAL A 47 -5.17 -4.54 5.18
CA VAL A 47 -5.77 -4.06 6.44
C VAL A 47 -6.62 -2.81 6.23
N ILE A 48 -6.20 -1.90 5.35
CA ILE A 48 -6.99 -0.70 5.01
C ILE A 48 -8.29 -1.10 4.31
N MET A 49 -8.24 -2.03 3.36
CA MET A 49 -9.41 -2.54 2.63
C MET A 49 -10.39 -3.22 3.59
N LEU A 50 -9.89 -4.02 4.55
CA LEU A 50 -10.71 -4.65 5.59
C LEU A 50 -11.38 -3.61 6.48
N ARG A 51 -10.62 -2.61 6.94
CA ARG A 51 -11.17 -1.52 7.77
C ARG A 51 -12.23 -0.70 7.03
N LYS A 52 -12.10 -0.56 5.71
CA LYS A 52 -13.06 0.17 4.86
C LYS A 52 -14.26 -0.68 4.44
N GLY A 53 -14.30 -1.97 4.76
CA GLY A 53 -15.36 -2.87 4.29
C GLY A 53 -15.35 -3.11 2.77
N GLN A 54 -14.19 -2.90 2.12
CA GLN A 54 -14.05 -3.05 0.67
C GLN A 54 -13.77 -4.49 0.23
N CYS A 55 -13.66 -5.42 1.19
CA CYS A 55 -13.49 -6.84 0.91
C CYS A 55 -14.85 -7.46 0.64
N LEU A 56 -15.01 -8.08 -0.53
CA LEU A 56 -16.18 -8.87 -0.88
C LEU A 56 -16.27 -10.07 0.08
N GLN A 57 -17.11 -9.96 1.11
CA GLN A 57 -17.55 -11.12 1.86
C GLN A 57 -18.60 -11.82 0.99
N ASN A 58 -18.42 -13.10 0.69
CA ASN A 58 -19.49 -13.88 0.07
C ASN A 58 -20.68 -13.89 1.04
N GLU A 59 -21.89 -13.64 0.54
CA GLU A 59 -23.10 -13.64 1.36
C GLU A 59 -23.24 -15.01 2.05
N GLY A 60 -23.01 -15.04 3.37
CA GLY A 60 -23.08 -16.25 4.20
C GLY A 60 -21.82 -16.59 5.00
N GLU A 61 -20.67 -15.99 4.72
CA GLU A 61 -19.44 -16.20 5.50
C GLU A 61 -19.17 -15.01 6.45
N ASN A 62 -19.59 -15.11 7.71
CA ASN A 62 -19.16 -14.20 8.79
C ASN A 62 -17.71 -14.50 9.19
N LEU A 63 -16.76 -14.20 8.29
CA LEU A 63 -15.34 -14.37 8.56
C LEU A 63 -14.86 -13.27 9.52
N SER A 64 -14.02 -13.66 10.49
CA SER A 64 -13.36 -12.67 11.33
C SER A 64 -12.43 -11.78 10.48
N PRO A 65 -12.16 -10.54 10.91
CA PRO A 65 -11.18 -9.68 10.24
C PRO A 65 -9.80 -10.33 10.05
N ALA A 66 -9.42 -11.24 10.95
CA ALA A 66 -8.18 -11.99 10.85
C ALA A 66 -8.23 -13.05 9.74
N GLU A 67 -9.32 -13.82 9.63
CA GLU A 67 -9.48 -14.82 8.57
C GLU A 67 -9.55 -14.19 7.19
N LEU A 68 -10.23 -13.05 7.06
CA LEU A 68 -10.24 -12.29 5.80
C LEU A 68 -8.83 -11.81 5.43
N PHE A 69 -8.03 -11.37 6.40
CA PHE A 69 -6.64 -11.00 6.16
C PHE A 69 -5.80 -12.17 5.65
N TYR A 70 -5.95 -13.36 6.24
CA TYR A 70 -5.22 -14.55 5.78
C TYR A 70 -5.65 -15.01 4.38
N ARG A 71 -6.93 -14.92 4.03
CA ARG A 71 -7.40 -15.25 2.66
C ARG A 71 -6.86 -14.31 1.58
N LEU A 72 -6.58 -13.04 1.92
CA LEU A 72 -6.08 -12.04 0.98
C LEU A 72 -4.55 -12.06 0.79
N THR A 73 -3.83 -12.76 1.68
CA THR A 73 -2.36 -12.70 1.76
C THR A 73 -1.65 -14.00 1.36
N VAL A 74 -2.40 -15.05 0.97
CA VAL A 74 -1.92 -16.32 0.41
C VAL A 74 -1.87 -16.25 -1.11
#